data_AF-A0A829QFR5-F1
#
_entry.id   AF-A0A829QFR5-F1
#
_cell.length_a   1.000
_cell.length_b   1.000
_cell.length_c   1.000
_cell.angle_alpha   90.00
_cell.angle_beta   90.00
_cell.angle_gamma   90.00
#
_symmetry.space_group_name_H-M   'P 1'
#
loop_
_entity.id
_entity.type
_entity.pdbx_description
1 polymer ?
#
loop_
_entity_poly.entity_id
_entity_poly.type
_entity_poly.pdbx_seq_one_letter_code
_entity_poly.pdbx_strand_id
1 'polypeptide(L)' 'MPRGDVPVDVVIPYERGDLVARIHTEGQVQSTEHLADGTRVVGRVPRALAAVLTAL' A
#
# COMPACT_ATOMS: atom_id res chain seq x y z
N MET A 1 5.64 -20.97 6.58
CA MET A 1 6.75 -20.03 6.32
C MET A 1 6.27 -18.63 6.59
N PRO A 2 7.01 -17.78 7.32
CA PRO A 2 6.65 -16.38 7.46
C PRO A 2 6.77 -15.75 6.07
N ARG A 3 5.64 -15.43 5.45
CA ARG A 3 5.64 -14.58 4.25
C ARG A 3 6.08 -13.22 4.76
N GLY A 4 7.37 -12.91 4.65
CA GLY A 4 7.90 -11.65 5.13
C GLY A 4 7.16 -10.52 4.44
N ASP A 5 6.43 -9.73 5.22
CA ASP A 5 5.78 -8.53 4.71
C ASP A 5 6.88 -7.56 4.25
N VAL A 6 6.71 -7.07 3.02
CA VAL A 6 7.66 -6.17 2.37
C VAL A 6 7.24 -4.75 2.71
N PRO A 7 8.16 -3.88 3.17
CA PRO A 7 7.86 -2.47 3.38
C PRO A 7 7.51 -1.81 2.04
N VAL A 8 6.45 -1.01 2.04
CA VAL A 8 5.98 -0.23 0.89
C VAL A 8 5.80 1.22 1.29
N ASP A 9 6.11 2.09 0.33
CA ASP A 9 5.92 3.54 0.40
C ASP A 9 5.46 3.99 -0.98
N VAL A 10 4.15 4.11 -1.15
CA VAL A 10 3.53 4.39 -2.45
C VAL A 10 2.48 5.47 -2.31
N VAL A 11 2.39 6.34 -3.32
CA VAL A 11 1.30 7.32 -3.43
C VAL A 11 0.20 6.69 -4.25
N ILE A 12 -0.95 6.49 -3.61
CA ILE A 12 -2.13 5.90 -4.25
C ILE A 12 -3.03 7.05 -4.72
N PRO A 13 -3.27 7.19 -6.03
CA PRO A 13 -4.20 8.19 -6.54
C PRO A 13 -5.59 8.02 -5.93
N TYR A 14 -6.36 9.11 -5.79
CA TYR A 14 -7.73 9.03 -5.26
C TYR A 14 -8.64 8.11 -6.09
N GLU A 15 -8.36 7.94 -7.39
CA GLU A 15 -9.05 7.01 -8.27
C GLU A 15 -8.82 5.52 -7.92
N ARG A 16 -7.72 5.23 -7.22
CA ARG A 16 -7.26 3.88 -6.83
C ARG A 16 -7.45 3.62 -5.33
N GLY A 17 -8.50 4.18 -4.72
CA GLY A 17 -8.80 3.96 -3.30
C GLY A 17 -9.01 2.49 -2.91
N ASP A 18 -9.30 1.61 -3.89
CA ASP A 18 -9.37 0.16 -3.73
C ASP A 18 -8.03 -0.44 -3.25
N LEU A 19 -6.90 0.12 -3.68
CA LEU A 19 -5.58 -0.35 -3.25
C LEU A 19 -5.30 0.00 -1.79
N VAL A 20 -5.76 1.16 -1.31
CA VAL A 20 -5.68 1.52 0.11
C VAL A 20 -6.45 0.50 0.95
N ALA A 21 -7.68 0.17 0.56
CA ALA A 21 -8.51 -0.82 1.25
C ALA A 21 -7.86 -2.21 1.27
N ARG A 22 -7.22 -2.61 0.17
CA ARG A 22 -6.47 -3.87 0.10
C ARG A 22 -5.24 -3.87 1.00
N ILE A 23 -4.49 -2.78 1.09
CA ILE A 23 -3.36 -2.66 2.02
C ILE A 23 -3.84 -2.79 3.47
N HIS A 24 -4.99 -2.20 3.82
CA HIS A 24 -5.59 -2.35 5.15
C HIS A 24 -6.11 -3.76 5.44
N THR A 25 -6.50 -4.52 4.42
CA THR A 25 -7.06 -5.87 4.57
C THR A 25 -5.98 -6.95 4.57
N GLU A 26 -5.01 -6.83 3.67
CA GLU A 26 -3.99 -7.85 3.41
C GLU A 26 -2.64 -7.52 4.07
N GLY A 27 -2.42 -6.27 4.47
CA GLY A 27 -1.16 -5.79 5.05
C GLY A 27 -1.33 -4.97 6.33
N GLN A 28 -0.23 -4.34 6.74
CA GLN A 28 -0.16 -3.46 7.91
C GLN A 28 0.19 -2.05 7.48
N VAL A 29 -0.72 -1.12 7.74
CA VAL A 29 -0.49 0.30 7.53
C VAL A 29 0.23 0.88 8.74
N GLN A 30 1.36 1.54 8.51
CA GLN A 30 2.10 2.26 9.54
C GLN A 30 1.71 3.74 9.57
N SER A 31 1.60 4.36 8.39
CA SER A 31 1.16 5.75 8.24
C SER A 31 0.43 5.96 6.91
N THR A 32 -0.52 6.89 6.92
CA THR A 32 -1.18 7.39 5.72
C THR A 32 -1.17 8.91 5.73
N GLU A 33 -0.80 9.51 4.61
CA GLU A 33 -0.72 10.95 4.43
C GLU A 33 -1.52 11.37 3.19
N HIS A 34 -2.44 12.31 3.34
CA HIS A 34 -3.22 12.83 2.21
C HIS A 34 -2.43 13.95 1.53
N LEU A 35 -2.06 13.72 0.27
CA LEU A 35 -1.35 14.64 -0.62
C LEU A 35 -2.31 15.20 -1.67
N ALA A 36 -1.84 16.18 -2.44
CA ALA A 36 -2.60 16.74 -3.56
C ALA A 36 -2.88 15.69 -4.65
N ASP A 37 -1.89 14.84 -4.97
CA ASP A 37 -1.97 13.80 -6.01
C ASP A 37 -2.60 12.47 -5.53
N GLY A 38 -2.92 12.32 -4.24
CA GLY A 38 -3.48 11.08 -3.70
C GLY A 38 -3.18 10.84 -2.23
N THR A 39 -3.28 9.60 -1.78
CA THR A 39 -2.92 9.18 -0.41
C THR A 39 -1.62 8.40 -0.43
N ARG A 40 -0.59 8.94 0.22
CA ARG A 40 0.65 8.23 0.46
C ARG A 40 0.44 7.22 1.58
N VAL A 41 0.70 5.96 1.30
CA VAL A 41 0.57 4.86 2.26
C VAL A 41 1.94 4.26 2.52
N VAL A 42 2.33 4.29 3.79
CA VAL A 42 3.55 3.66 4.29
C VAL A 42 3.15 2.49 5.17
N GLY A 43 3.65 1.31 4.85
CA GLY A 43 3.25 0.09 5.53
C GLY A 43 4.08 -1.12 5.15
N ARG A 44 3.62 -2.30 5.54
CA ARG A 44 4.18 -3.59 5.14
C ARG A 44 3.08 -4.45 4.56
N VAL A 45 3.33 -5.04 3.39
CA VAL A 45 2.33 -5.83 2.68
C VAL A 45 2.94 -7.14 2.16
N PRO A 46 2.11 -8.15 1.86
CA PRO A 46 2.60 -9.36 1.22
C PRO A 46 3.30 -9.04 -0.10
N ARG A 47 4.37 -9.78 -0.42
CA ARG A 47 5.16 -9.58 -1.66
C ARG A 47 4.32 -9.55 -2.94
N ALA A 48 3.22 -10.30 -2.98
CA ALA A 48 2.28 -10.28 -4.10
C ALA A 48 1.55 -8.93 -4.24
N LEU A 49 1.15 -8.31 -3.13
CA LEU A 49 0.52 -6.99 -3.12
C LEU A 49 1.56 -5.91 -3.45
N ALA A 50 2.77 -6.01 -2.88
CA ALA A 50 3.86 -5.08 -3.18
C ALA A 50 4.14 -4.98 -4.68
N ALA A 51 4.16 -6.12 -5.39
CA ALA A 51 4.38 -6.16 -6.83
C ALA A 51 3.31 -5.41 -7.63
N VAL A 52 2.04 -5.45 -7.19
CA VAL A 52 0.94 -4.70 -7.80
C VAL A 52 1.10 -3.19 -7.56
N LEU A 53 1.51 -2.81 -6.34
CA LEU A 53 1.69 -1.40 -5.96
C LEU A 53 2.87 -0.74 -6.68
N THR A 54 3.96 -1.48 -6.90
CA THR A 54 5.12 -0.99 -7.67
C THR A 54 4.89 -0.91 -9.18
N ALA A 55 3.77 -1.43 -9.68
CA ALA A 55 3.41 -1.42 -11.09
C ALA A 55 2.41 -0.30 -11.45
N LEU A 56 2.08 0.56 -10.49
CA LEU A 56 1.30 1.79 -10.70
C LEU A 56 2.13 2.85 -11.44
#